data_AF-A0A2G5BIN2-F1
#
_entry.id   AF-A0A2G5BIN2-F1
#
_cell.length_a   1.000
_cell.length_b   1.000
_cell.length_c   1.000
_cell.angle_alpha   90.00
_cell.angle_beta   90.00
_cell.angle_gamma   90.00
#
_symmetry.space_group_name_H-M   'P 1'
#
loop_
_entity.id
_entity.type
_entity.pdbx_description
1 polymer ?
#
loop_
_entity_poly.entity_id
_entity_poly.type
_entity_poly.pdbx_seq_one_letter_code
_entity_poly.pdbx_strand_id
1 'polypeptide(L)'
;MTDMARQLLQELMGELQDTGKKYTDPDVCKDYLVDFCPNQQFTNTKADLGPCELVHDDRLRNTYQKSSDRGQLGYEDAFYDRLQRLSHDLQRKVRRALDRITTEADEQLVNPHREEKEERAIILDERIKQMAKQIENLGEEAQVIEAYAVYKHMERLKGDLEALKRRI
;
A
#
# COMPACT_ATOMS: atom_id res chain seq x y z
N MET A 1 -38.38 -20.86 -23.62
CA MET A 1 -38.60 -19.46 -24.10
C MET A 1 -39.30 -18.58 -23.07
N THR A 2 -40.15 -19.12 -22.20
CA THR A 2 -40.86 -18.36 -21.14
C THR A 2 -40.02 -18.11 -19.88
N ASP A 3 -39.07 -18.99 -19.54
CA ASP A 3 -38.30 -18.89 -18.29
C ASP A 3 -37.22 -17.80 -18.34
N MET A 4 -36.56 -17.62 -19.48
CA MET A 4 -35.60 -16.54 -19.68
C MET A 4 -36.28 -15.16 -19.64
N ALA A 5 -37.48 -15.04 -20.23
CA ALA A 5 -38.28 -13.82 -20.15
C ALA A 5 -38.74 -13.54 -18.71
N ARG A 6 -39.02 -14.59 -17.92
CA ARG A 6 -39.39 -14.47 -16.52
C ARG A 6 -38.20 -14.09 -15.64
N GLN A 7 -37.00 -14.63 -15.90
CA GLN A 7 -35.76 -14.21 -15.23
C GLN A 7 -35.40 -12.77 -15.55
N LEU A 8 -35.51 -12.35 -16.82
CA LEU A 8 -35.23 -10.97 -17.22
C LEU A 8 -36.25 -9.99 -16.61
N LEU A 9 -37.53 -10.37 -16.56
CA LEU A 9 -38.56 -9.62 -15.83
C LEU A 9 -38.31 -9.61 -14.32
N GLN A 10 -37.73 -10.65 -13.76
CA GLN A 10 -37.41 -10.73 -12.33
C GLN A 10 -36.14 -9.95 -11.98
N GLU A 11 -35.17 -9.83 -12.89
CA GLU A 11 -34.07 -8.86 -12.81
C GLU A 11 -34.61 -7.43 -12.88
N LEU A 12 -35.50 -7.13 -13.84
CA LEU A 12 -36.10 -5.79 -14.00
C LEU A 12 -37.09 -5.42 -12.87
N MET A 13 -37.85 -6.38 -12.34
CA MET A 13 -38.83 -6.16 -11.27
C MET A 13 -38.26 -6.41 -9.88
N GLY A 14 -37.09 -7.06 -9.76
CA GLY A 14 -36.36 -7.24 -8.51
C GLY A 14 -35.88 -5.90 -7.95
N GLU A 15 -35.49 -4.99 -8.84
CA GLU A 15 -35.23 -3.56 -8.53
C GLU A 15 -36.48 -2.83 -7.99
N LEU A 16 -37.67 -3.43 -8.17
CA LEU A 16 -38.94 -2.87 -7.71
C LEU A 16 -39.53 -3.58 -6.48
N GLN A 17 -38.85 -4.54 -5.86
CA GLN A 17 -39.33 -5.12 -4.60
C GLN A 17 -39.29 -4.07 -3.50
N ASP A 18 -40.48 -3.67 -3.03
CA ASP A 18 -40.63 -2.76 -1.91
C ASP A 18 -40.14 -3.48 -0.65
N THR A 19 -39.00 -3.05 -0.10
CA THR A 19 -38.42 -3.67 1.10
C THR A 19 -39.30 -3.45 2.33
N GLY A 20 -40.33 -2.61 2.23
CA GLY A 20 -41.23 -2.23 3.34
C GLY A 20 -40.51 -1.48 4.46
N LYS A 21 -39.22 -1.17 4.28
CA LYS A 21 -38.38 -0.47 5.24
C LYS A 21 -38.57 1.05 5.10
N LYS A 22 -38.37 1.77 6.20
CA LYS A 22 -38.35 3.23 6.22
C LYS A 22 -36.92 3.73 6.22
N TYR A 23 -36.69 4.94 5.70
CA TYR A 23 -35.36 5.57 5.73
C TYR A 23 -34.83 5.81 7.16
N THR A 24 -35.69 5.74 8.18
CA THR A 24 -35.31 5.79 9.60
C THR A 24 -34.70 4.51 10.12
N ASP A 25 -34.92 3.37 9.45
CA ASP A 25 -34.52 2.05 9.97
C ASP A 25 -32.99 1.90 10.02
N PRO A 26 -32.45 1.22 11.06
CA PRO A 26 -31.00 1.11 11.27
C PRO A 26 -30.29 0.29 10.18
N ASP A 27 -31.02 -0.62 9.51
CA ASP A 27 -30.48 -1.45 8.44
C ASP A 27 -30.23 -0.68 7.13
N VAL A 28 -30.73 0.55 7.02
CA VAL A 28 -30.62 1.38 5.82
C VAL A 28 -29.37 2.24 5.92
N CYS A 29 -28.57 2.27 4.86
CA CYS A 29 -27.33 3.03 4.84
C CYS A 29 -27.60 4.54 4.83
N LYS A 30 -27.31 5.22 5.95
CA LYS A 30 -27.55 6.66 6.07
C LYS A 30 -26.69 7.48 5.12
N ASP A 31 -25.44 7.07 4.90
CA ASP A 31 -24.53 7.74 3.96
C ASP A 31 -25.09 7.75 2.52
N TYR A 32 -25.71 6.64 2.11
CA TYR A 32 -26.35 6.51 0.80
C TYR A 32 -27.63 7.34 0.68
N LEU A 33 -28.39 7.48 1.78
CA LEU A 33 -29.58 8.35 1.80
C LEU A 33 -29.20 9.82 1.59
N VAL A 34 -28.07 10.26 2.16
CA VAL A 34 -27.57 11.63 1.99
C VAL A 34 -27.14 11.85 0.55
N ASP A 35 -26.15 11.08 0.07
CA ASP A 35 -25.67 11.20 -1.30
C ASP A 35 -25.09 9.90 -1.87
N PHE A 36 -24.02 9.38 -1.27
CA PHE A 36 -23.38 8.15 -1.72
C PHE A 36 -22.76 7.37 -0.57
N CYS A 37 -22.59 6.07 -0.75
CA CYS A 37 -21.88 5.23 0.21
C CYS A 37 -20.41 5.06 -0.21
N PRO A 38 -19.43 5.57 0.57
CA PRO A 38 -18.01 5.34 0.32
C PRO A 38 -17.62 3.87 0.14
N ASN A 39 -18.28 2.93 0.84
CA ASN A 39 -17.97 1.51 0.70
C ASN A 39 -18.30 1.00 -0.70
N GLN A 40 -19.44 1.40 -1.27
CA GLN A 40 -19.82 1.03 -2.63
C GLN A 40 -18.89 1.64 -3.66
N GLN A 41 -18.53 2.92 -3.48
CA GLN A 41 -17.71 3.67 -4.43
C GLN A 41 -16.27 3.17 -4.54
N PHE A 42 -15.70 2.66 -3.44
CA PHE A 42 -14.31 2.18 -3.39
C PHE A 42 -14.16 0.66 -3.52
N THR A 43 -15.25 -0.08 -3.76
CA THR A 43 -15.17 -1.53 -4.04
C THR A 43 -14.21 -1.81 -5.20
N ASN A 44 -13.39 -2.85 -5.08
CA ASN A 44 -12.40 -3.25 -6.09
C ASN A 44 -11.30 -2.21 -6.36
N THR A 45 -11.09 -1.23 -5.47
CA THR A 45 -9.97 -0.28 -5.57
C THR A 45 -8.89 -0.59 -4.54
N LYS A 46 -7.71 0.02 -4.67
CA LYS A 46 -6.65 -0.08 -3.65
C LYS A 46 -7.05 0.49 -2.28
N ALA A 47 -8.15 1.24 -2.21
CA ALA A 47 -8.69 1.83 -0.99
C ALA A 47 -10.01 1.16 -0.57
N ASP A 48 -10.19 -0.11 -0.91
CA ASP A 48 -11.41 -0.85 -0.59
C ASP A 48 -11.70 -0.84 0.92
N LEU A 49 -12.92 -0.41 1.25
CA LEU A 49 -13.44 -0.36 2.62
C LEU A 49 -14.27 -1.62 2.95
N GLY A 50 -14.40 -2.55 2.01
CA GLY A 50 -15.26 -3.70 2.06
C GLY A 50 -16.67 -3.41 1.55
N PRO A 51 -17.45 -4.46 1.22
CA PRO A 51 -18.85 -4.31 0.83
C PRO A 51 -19.66 -3.67 1.97
N CYS A 52 -20.65 -2.86 1.62
CA CYS A 52 -21.57 -2.32 2.62
C CYS A 52 -22.58 -3.40 3.03
N GLU A 53 -22.76 -3.60 4.33
CA GLU A 53 -23.75 -4.54 4.89
C GLU A 53 -25.17 -3.94 4.96
N LEU A 54 -25.28 -2.63 4.74
CA LEU A 54 -26.52 -1.87 4.85
C LEU A 54 -27.26 -1.81 3.52
N VAL A 55 -28.58 -1.62 3.59
CA VAL A 55 -29.46 -1.55 2.42
C VAL A 55 -29.26 -0.21 1.70
N HIS A 56 -28.99 -0.30 0.40
CA HIS A 56 -28.95 0.81 -0.54
C HIS A 56 -30.16 0.73 -1.47
N ASP A 57 -31.16 1.59 -1.25
CA ASP A 57 -32.37 1.67 -2.05
C ASP A 57 -32.61 3.11 -2.52
N ASP A 58 -32.66 3.31 -3.85
CA ASP A 58 -32.86 4.61 -4.48
C ASP A 58 -34.22 5.24 -4.12
N ARG A 59 -35.24 4.43 -3.84
CA ARG A 59 -36.56 4.94 -3.43
C ARG A 59 -36.46 5.61 -2.08
N LEU A 60 -35.80 4.96 -1.11
CA LEU A 60 -35.59 5.50 0.23
C LEU A 60 -34.76 6.78 0.18
N ARG A 61 -33.70 6.80 -0.63
CA ARG A 61 -32.89 8.01 -0.87
C ARG A 61 -33.76 9.15 -1.40
N ASN A 62 -34.57 8.91 -2.42
CA ASN A 62 -35.45 9.91 -3.00
C ASN A 62 -36.51 10.41 -2.01
N THR A 63 -37.06 9.53 -1.17
CA THR A 63 -38.03 9.95 -0.12
C THR A 63 -37.38 10.81 0.95
N TYR A 64 -36.16 10.45 1.40
CA TYR A 64 -35.41 11.23 2.38
C TYR A 64 -34.99 12.59 1.82
N GLN A 65 -34.49 12.64 0.59
CA GLN A 65 -34.06 13.90 -0.04
C GLN A 65 -35.21 14.89 -0.27
N LYS A 66 -36.44 14.40 -0.41
CA LYS A 66 -37.66 15.22 -0.55
C LYS A 66 -38.34 15.55 0.78
N SER A 67 -37.97 14.88 1.87
CA SER A 67 -38.60 15.11 3.17
C SER A 67 -38.01 16.36 3.85
N SER A 68 -38.78 16.93 4.78
CA SER A 68 -38.32 18.03 5.66
C SER A 68 -37.27 17.58 6.68
N ASP A 69 -37.07 16.27 6.83
CA ASP A 69 -36.23 15.67 7.86
C ASP A 69 -34.74 15.75 7.51
N ARG A 70 -34.43 16.05 6.25
CA ARG A 70 -33.08 16.31 5.77
C ARG A 70 -32.43 17.45 6.57
N GLY A 71 -31.28 17.18 7.18
CA GLY A 71 -30.58 18.14 8.05
C GLY A 71 -31.13 18.24 9.48
N GLN A 72 -32.24 17.59 9.82
CA GLN A 72 -32.77 17.56 11.19
C GLN A 72 -32.34 16.31 11.96
N LEU A 73 -32.16 15.20 11.24
CA LEU A 73 -31.79 13.90 11.84
C LEU A 73 -30.28 13.73 12.07
N GLY A 74 -29.45 14.68 11.62
CA GLY A 74 -27.99 14.65 11.79
C GLY A 74 -27.26 13.63 10.92
N TYR A 75 -27.93 13.06 9.90
CA TYR A 75 -27.30 12.10 8.99
C TYR A 75 -26.23 12.76 8.12
N GLU A 76 -26.42 14.02 7.74
CA GLU A 76 -25.47 14.83 6.98
C GLU A 76 -24.19 15.11 7.78
N ASP A 77 -24.33 15.42 9.07
CA ASP A 77 -23.19 15.68 9.95
C ASP A 77 -22.37 14.40 10.15
N ALA A 78 -23.04 13.27 10.41
CA ALA A 78 -22.38 11.97 10.53
C ALA A 78 -21.65 11.57 9.23
N PHE A 79 -22.29 11.85 8.08
CA PHE A 79 -21.70 11.63 6.77
C PHE A 79 -20.47 12.54 6.55
N TYR A 80 -20.57 13.81 6.90
CA TYR A 80 -19.47 14.77 6.80
C TYR A 80 -18.28 14.38 7.68
N ASP A 81 -18.52 13.99 8.93
CA ASP A 81 -17.48 13.50 9.84
C ASP A 81 -16.78 12.25 9.29
N ARG A 82 -17.55 11.34 8.68
CA ARG A 82 -17.01 10.17 8.00
C ARG A 82 -16.13 10.55 6.81
N LEU A 83 -16.57 11.49 5.98
CA LEU A 83 -15.78 12.00 4.86
C LEU A 83 -14.51 12.73 5.31
N GLN A 84 -14.59 13.52 6.38
CA GLN A 84 -13.41 14.18 6.96
C GLN A 84 -12.37 13.16 7.43
N ARG A 85 -12.81 12.09 8.12
CA ARG A 85 -11.91 10.99 8.52
C ARG A 85 -11.22 10.35 7.32
N LEU A 86 -11.98 9.99 6.28
CA LEU A 86 -11.42 9.42 5.05
C LEU A 86 -10.45 10.38 4.35
N SER A 87 -10.79 11.66 4.28
CA SER A 87 -9.93 12.70 3.70
C SER A 87 -8.61 12.83 4.46
N HIS A 88 -8.67 12.84 5.80
CA HIS A 88 -7.47 12.91 6.64
C HIS A 88 -6.56 11.69 6.46
N ASP A 89 -7.15 10.50 6.38
CA ASP A 89 -6.39 9.27 6.13
C ASP A 89 -5.69 9.29 4.76
N LEU A 90 -6.37 9.81 3.73
CA LEU A 90 -5.78 10.02 2.41
C LEU A 90 -4.65 11.06 2.46
N GLN A 91 -4.85 12.18 3.15
CA GLN A 91 -3.81 13.21 3.33
C GLN A 91 -2.58 12.65 4.05
N ARG A 92 -2.76 11.81 5.08
CA ARG A 92 -1.64 11.12 5.75
C ARG A 92 -0.91 10.18 4.81
N LYS A 93 -1.62 9.42 3.98
CA LYS A 93 -1.01 8.53 2.97
C LYS A 93 -0.21 9.32 1.94
N VAL A 94 -0.77 10.43 1.44
CA VAL A 94 -0.08 11.32 0.50
C VAL A 94 1.19 11.89 1.13
N ARG A 95 1.10 12.41 2.37
CA ARG A 95 2.27 12.94 3.09
C ARG A 95 3.38 11.90 3.22
N ARG A 96 3.05 10.68 3.68
CA ARG A 96 4.04 9.60 3.79
C ARG A 96 4.67 9.21 2.45
N ALA A 97 3.89 9.24 1.37
CA ALA A 97 4.42 8.96 0.03
C ALA A 97 5.37 10.06 -0.43
N LEU A 98 4.99 11.33 -0.22
CA LEU A 98 5.86 12.47 -0.51
C LEU A 98 7.14 12.45 0.33
N ASP A 99 7.02 12.21 1.63
CA ASP A 99 8.16 12.13 2.56
C ASP A 99 9.17 11.08 2.07
N ARG A 100 8.70 9.89 1.67
CA ARG A 100 9.55 8.84 1.09
C ARG A 100 10.30 9.31 -0.15
N ILE A 101 9.59 9.91 -1.10
CA ILE A 101 10.19 10.43 -2.34
C ILE A 101 11.22 11.50 -2.01
N THR A 102 10.93 12.41 -1.08
CA THR A 102 11.87 13.46 -0.69
C THR A 102 13.09 12.91 0.04
N THR A 103 12.92 11.93 0.94
CA THR A 103 14.07 11.31 1.61
C THR A 103 14.94 10.52 0.65
N GLU A 104 14.35 9.79 -0.31
CA GLU A 104 15.10 9.08 -1.34
C GLU A 104 15.85 10.08 -2.25
N ALA A 105 15.20 11.17 -2.66
CA ALA A 105 15.82 12.22 -3.45
C ALA A 105 16.93 12.95 -2.67
N ASP A 106 16.72 13.26 -1.39
CA ASP A 106 17.71 13.91 -0.53
C ASP A 106 18.91 12.98 -0.28
N GLU A 107 18.70 11.68 -0.06
CA GLU A 107 19.77 10.69 0.06
C GLU A 107 20.59 10.59 -1.24
N GLN A 108 19.93 10.61 -2.40
CA GLN A 108 20.60 10.65 -3.71
C GLN A 108 21.38 11.96 -3.93
N LEU A 109 20.85 13.10 -3.48
CA LEU A 109 21.56 14.39 -3.58
C LEU A 109 22.76 14.48 -2.65
N VAL A 110 22.66 13.96 -1.43
CA VAL A 110 23.72 13.98 -0.42
C VAL A 110 24.83 12.97 -0.75
N ASN A 111 24.49 11.83 -1.33
CA ASN A 111 25.45 10.77 -1.62
C ASN A 111 25.20 10.19 -3.04
N PRO A 112 25.49 10.96 -4.10
CA PRO A 112 25.14 10.63 -5.50
C PRO A 112 25.82 9.36 -6.03
N HIS A 113 26.85 8.88 -5.35
CA HIS A 113 27.55 7.64 -5.68
C HIS A 113 27.31 6.53 -4.64
N ARG A 114 26.23 6.60 -3.84
CA ARG A 114 25.94 5.58 -2.81
C ARG A 114 25.76 4.20 -3.44
N GLU A 115 24.95 4.10 -4.48
CA GLU A 115 24.76 2.83 -5.21
C GLU A 115 26.09 2.31 -5.77
N GLU A 116 26.91 3.16 -6.39
CA GLU A 116 28.24 2.78 -6.90
C GLU A 116 29.20 2.34 -5.78
N LYS A 117 29.13 2.97 -4.60
CA LYS A 117 29.92 2.58 -3.41
C LYS A 117 29.43 1.25 -2.83
N GLU A 118 28.12 1.02 -2.78
CA GLU A 118 27.52 -0.23 -2.33
C GLU A 118 27.89 -1.39 -3.28
N GLU A 119 27.80 -1.17 -4.60
CA GLU A 119 28.25 -2.13 -5.62
C GLU A 119 29.75 -2.46 -5.48
N ARG A 120 30.60 -1.43 -5.30
CA ARG A 120 32.03 -1.63 -5.04
C ARG A 120 32.28 -2.44 -3.76
N ALA A 121 31.49 -2.22 -2.71
CA ALA A 121 31.59 -3.00 -1.48
C ALA A 121 31.27 -4.48 -1.72
N ILE A 122 30.24 -4.79 -2.50
CA ILE A 122 29.86 -6.16 -2.85
C ILE A 122 30.97 -6.86 -3.63
N ILE A 123 31.52 -6.19 -4.66
CA ILE A 123 32.62 -6.74 -5.48
C ILE A 123 33.86 -7.02 -4.63
N LEU A 124 34.21 -6.11 -3.71
CA LEU A 124 35.31 -6.30 -2.77
C LEU A 124 35.07 -7.50 -1.85
N ASP A 125 33.86 -7.67 -1.33
CA ASP A 125 33.50 -8.78 -0.44
C ASP A 125 33.59 -10.14 -1.16
N GLU A 126 33.10 -10.23 -2.40
CA GLU A 126 33.25 -11.42 -3.23
C GLU A 126 34.72 -11.75 -3.52
N ARG A 127 35.53 -10.73 -3.83
CA ARG A 127 36.96 -10.93 -4.08
C ARG A 127 37.72 -11.38 -2.84
N ILE A 128 37.35 -10.88 -1.66
CA ILE A 128 37.89 -11.34 -0.37
C ILE A 128 37.53 -12.81 -0.15
N LYS A 129 36.27 -13.22 -0.43
CA LYS A 129 35.86 -14.64 -0.33
C LYS A 129 36.65 -15.54 -1.27
N GLN A 130 36.89 -15.10 -2.51
CA GLN A 130 37.71 -15.84 -3.48
C GLN A 130 39.15 -16.00 -3.00
N MET A 131 39.76 -14.92 -2.48
CA MET A 131 41.12 -14.98 -1.93
C MET A 131 41.20 -15.85 -0.67
N ALA A 132 40.19 -15.81 0.20
CA ALA A 132 40.12 -16.69 1.37
C ALA A 132 40.15 -18.17 0.96
N LYS A 133 39.36 -18.54 -0.05
CA LYS A 133 39.36 -19.90 -0.61
C LYS A 133 40.70 -20.27 -1.25
N GLN A 134 41.36 -19.33 -1.93
CA GLN A 134 42.70 -19.57 -2.47
C GLN A 134 43.74 -19.83 -1.37
N ILE A 135 43.64 -19.12 -0.25
CA ILE A 135 44.53 -19.32 0.91
C ILE A 135 44.31 -20.71 1.53
N GLU A 136 43.05 -21.16 1.63
CA GLU A 136 42.73 -22.52 2.10
C GLU A 136 43.39 -23.58 1.21
N ASN A 137 43.21 -23.51 -0.10
CA ASN A 137 43.81 -24.46 -1.05
C ASN A 137 45.35 -24.47 -0.99
N LEU A 138 46.00 -23.30 -1.01
CA LEU A 138 47.46 -23.19 -0.90
C LEU A 138 47.98 -23.71 0.45
N GLY A 139 47.16 -23.62 1.50
CA GLY A 139 47.42 -24.23 2.80
C GLY A 139 47.40 -25.76 2.75
N GLU A 140 46.45 -26.36 2.03
CA GLU A 140 46.37 -27.82 1.81
C GLU A 140 47.56 -28.34 0.98
N GLU A 141 48.02 -27.57 0.00
CA GLU A 141 49.20 -27.88 -0.83
C GLU A 141 50.55 -27.65 -0.12
N ALA A 142 50.52 -27.24 1.16
CA ALA A 142 51.68 -26.90 1.98
C ALA A 142 52.56 -25.75 1.41
N GLN A 143 51.99 -24.89 0.56
CA GLN A 143 52.66 -23.72 -0.03
C GLN A 143 52.53 -22.49 0.88
N VAL A 144 53.14 -22.57 2.07
CA VAL A 144 52.98 -21.58 3.16
C VAL A 144 53.42 -20.16 2.76
N ILE A 145 54.49 -20.03 1.97
CA ILE A 145 55.04 -18.72 1.57
C ILE A 145 54.07 -18.00 0.63
N GLU A 146 53.48 -18.71 -0.33
CA GLU A 146 52.54 -18.15 -1.30
C GLU A 146 51.18 -17.84 -0.64
N ALA A 147 50.69 -18.74 0.21
CA ALA A 147 49.49 -18.52 1.02
C ALA A 147 49.60 -17.23 1.87
N TYR A 148 50.76 -16.99 2.48
CA TYR A 148 51.02 -15.77 3.27
C TYR A 148 51.03 -14.50 2.41
N ALA A 149 51.55 -14.56 1.18
CA ALA A 149 51.53 -13.43 0.26
C ALA A 149 50.10 -13.05 -0.15
N VAL A 150 49.25 -14.04 -0.45
CA VAL A 150 47.83 -13.83 -0.79
C VAL A 150 47.05 -13.32 0.42
N TYR A 151 47.30 -13.86 1.61
CA TYR A 151 46.72 -13.39 2.88
C TYR A 151 47.00 -11.91 3.14
N LYS A 152 48.25 -11.46 2.92
CA LYS A 152 48.62 -10.05 3.08
C LYS A 152 47.88 -9.14 2.08
N HIS A 153 47.55 -9.64 0.90
CA HIS A 153 46.72 -8.92 -0.06
C HIS A 153 45.25 -8.87 0.36
N MET A 154 44.69 -9.98 0.85
CA MET A 154 43.34 -10.03 1.39
C MET A 154 43.14 -9.05 2.56
N GLU A 155 44.11 -8.95 3.47
CA GLU A 155 44.04 -8.01 4.61
C GLU A 155 44.01 -6.54 4.16
N ARG A 156 44.72 -6.18 3.09
CA ARG A 156 44.62 -4.83 2.50
C ARG A 156 43.21 -4.56 1.95
N LEU A 157 42.66 -5.51 1.19
CA LEU A 157 41.32 -5.38 0.63
C LEU A 157 40.23 -5.33 1.71
N LYS A 158 40.41 -6.05 2.82
CA LYS A 158 39.53 -5.94 4.00
C LYS A 158 39.59 -4.55 4.62
N GLY A 159 40.79 -3.97 4.77
CA GLY A 159 40.95 -2.61 5.25
C GLY A 159 40.26 -1.58 4.35
N ASP A 160 40.40 -1.73 3.02
CA ASP A 160 39.73 -0.88 2.04
C ASP A 160 38.20 -1.03 2.09
N LEU A 161 37.69 -2.27 2.26
CA LEU A 161 36.27 -2.55 2.45
C LEU A 161 35.73 -1.90 3.72
N GLU A 162 36.44 -2.00 4.85
CA GLU A 162 36.04 -1.35 6.11
C GLU A 162 36.03 0.18 5.98
N ALA A 163 37.04 0.76 5.31
CA ALA A 163 37.08 2.18 5.04
C ALA A 163 35.94 2.65 4.13
N LEU A 164 35.55 1.82 3.15
CA LEU A 164 34.42 2.08 2.27
C LEU A 164 33.09 2.00 3.04
N LYS A 165 32.89 0.97 3.86
CA LYS A 165 31.70 0.78 4.71
C LYS A 165 31.52 1.88 5.75
N ARG A 166 32.61 2.48 6.25
CA ARG A 166 32.54 3.63 7.18
C ARG A 166 32.14 4.95 6.49
N ARG A 167 32.20 5.00 5.16
CA ARG A 167 31.94 6.20 4.33
C ARG A 167 30.63 6.09 3.52
N ILE A 168 29.91 4.98 3.68
CA ILE A 168 28.53 4.76 3.23
C ILE A 168 27.64 5.11 4.41
#